data_AF-A0A9X4L8W4-F1
#
_entry.id   AF-A0A9X4L8W4-F1
#
_cell.length_a   1.000
_cell.length_b   1.000
_cell.length_c   1.000
_cell.angle_alpha   90.00
_cell.angle_beta   90.00
_cell.angle_gamma   90.00
#
_symmetry.space_group_name_H-M   'P 1'
#
loop_
_entity.id
_entity.type
_entity.pdbx_description
1 polymer ?
#
loop_
_entity_poly.entity_id
_entity_poly.type
_entity_poly.pdbx_seq_one_letter_code
_entity_poly.pdbx_strand_id
1 'polypeptide(L)'
;MKKQDGVKWAVKNIGNRLTDDQPYGAQCATFIIEFTKKYWNVHPQGHAKDFINYKWPKGFQVIKGKNQIPQPGDIFVFGGKYGHTGIVTEANGTYFNSIDQNFYNANLTKGSPAAFVEDHEYGDFLGVIRPPYEDDEKGAVSKSTKIQTINHTINYKMSKRSGSVKGVVIHNTAGNASAKQDYKSLSNASVSRYEAGIAHYYIDRNTVWRAIDTYSVAWHVADANGNNSYLGYEVNESMNASNKDFMANEQATFKKAAADMLYYGLPVNRETVMLHNQFVPTACPHRSMALHTGFDPVRQGIAPQSVRNQLKDYFIQEIKKYYNDPSLKAGAPASDDVPDKSTIPTEKEQSKPANEHGSSVGNGWKKNSWGILWKKKSASFTCKVSEGIVTRYTGPSLHNPIAGGLEYGQTVNYSEIQDYEGYIWISWDVYSGATVYMPIGKSDGKGNRVGKAWGTFS
;
A
#
# COMPACT_ATOMS: atom_id res chain seq x y z
N MET A 1 -7.59 36.56 4.79
CA MET A 1 -7.68 35.10 4.58
C MET A 1 -6.42 34.46 5.11
N LYS A 2 -6.50 33.34 5.83
CA LYS A 2 -5.33 32.54 6.25
C LYS A 2 -4.97 31.49 5.21
N LYS A 3 -3.73 31.01 5.20
CA LYS A 3 -3.23 29.94 4.30
C LYS A 3 -4.16 28.73 4.27
N GLN A 4 -4.60 28.30 5.46
CA GLN A 4 -5.49 27.14 5.57
C GLN A 4 -6.88 27.35 4.97
N ASP A 5 -7.38 28.59 4.87
CA ASP A 5 -8.65 28.84 4.21
C ASP A 5 -8.53 28.63 2.69
N GLY A 6 -7.37 28.95 2.12
CA GLY A 6 -7.05 28.66 0.70
C GLY A 6 -6.97 27.16 0.42
N VAL A 7 -6.32 26.40 1.30
CA VAL A 7 -6.26 24.93 1.22
C VAL A 7 -7.64 24.31 1.37
N LYS A 8 -8.45 24.74 2.35
CA LYS A 8 -9.84 24.28 2.51
C LYS A 8 -10.73 24.60 1.30
N TRP A 9 -10.51 25.74 0.66
CA TRP A 9 -11.19 26.03 -0.61
C TRP A 9 -10.81 25.00 -1.67
N ALA A 10 -9.53 24.62 -1.77
CA ALA A 10 -9.09 23.60 -2.71
C ALA A 10 -9.72 22.23 -2.39
N VAL A 11 -9.71 21.81 -1.12
CA VAL A 11 -10.33 20.57 -0.64
C VAL A 11 -11.82 20.50 -0.99
N LYS A 12 -12.57 21.58 -0.78
CA LYS A 12 -14.00 21.67 -1.12
C LYS A 12 -14.27 21.45 -2.62
N ASN A 13 -13.28 21.69 -3.48
CA ASN A 13 -13.42 21.56 -4.92
C ASN A 13 -13.00 20.20 -5.48
N ILE A 14 -12.46 19.29 -4.65
CA ILE A 14 -12.18 17.92 -5.09
C ILE A 14 -13.46 17.29 -5.69
N GLY A 15 -13.34 16.70 -6.87
CA GLY A 15 -14.44 16.11 -7.65
C GLY A 15 -15.27 17.12 -8.47
N ASN A 16 -15.11 18.43 -8.25
CA ASN A 16 -15.81 19.46 -9.00
C ASN A 16 -15.03 19.91 -10.25
N ARG A 17 -15.76 20.46 -11.22
CA ARG A 17 -15.23 21.05 -12.45
C ARG A 17 -15.43 22.56 -12.42
N LEU A 18 -14.37 23.30 -12.12
CA LEU A 18 -14.31 24.76 -12.19
C LEU A 18 -13.91 25.17 -13.61
N THR A 19 -14.75 25.95 -14.27
CA THR A 19 -14.61 26.27 -15.70
C THR A 19 -14.44 27.75 -15.98
N ASP A 20 -14.89 28.64 -15.09
CA ASP A 20 -14.80 30.11 -15.26
C ASP A 20 -15.23 30.60 -16.66
N ASP A 21 -16.18 29.92 -17.30
CA ASP A 21 -16.61 30.13 -18.70
C ASP A 21 -15.47 30.12 -19.74
N GLN A 22 -14.34 29.49 -19.40
CA GLN A 22 -13.17 29.35 -20.27
C GLN A 22 -13.42 28.28 -21.37
N PRO A 23 -12.90 28.48 -22.59
CA PRO A 23 -13.25 27.65 -23.76
C PRO A 23 -12.80 26.19 -23.67
N TYR A 24 -11.83 25.87 -22.81
CA TYR A 24 -11.27 24.52 -22.65
C TYR A 24 -11.72 23.80 -21.37
N GLY A 25 -12.72 24.36 -20.68
CA GLY A 25 -13.33 23.77 -19.48
C GLY A 25 -12.40 23.75 -18.27
N ALA A 26 -12.42 22.62 -17.54
CA ALA A 26 -11.79 22.47 -16.22
C ALA A 26 -10.27 22.24 -16.31
N GLN A 27 -9.53 23.26 -16.75
CA GLN A 27 -8.08 23.23 -16.89
C GLN A 27 -7.37 23.58 -15.57
N CYS A 28 -6.07 23.26 -15.48
CA CYS A 28 -5.25 23.57 -14.30
C CYS A 28 -5.15 25.08 -14.04
N ALA A 29 -4.92 25.89 -15.08
CA ALA A 29 -4.91 27.35 -14.97
C ALA A 29 -6.28 27.92 -14.53
N THR A 30 -7.38 27.36 -15.04
CA THR A 30 -8.76 27.77 -14.68
C THR A 30 -9.01 27.63 -13.18
N PHE A 31 -8.54 26.54 -12.57
CA PHE A 31 -8.68 26.30 -11.13
C PHE A 31 -8.09 27.45 -10.30
N ILE A 32 -6.89 27.91 -10.70
CA ILE A 32 -6.21 29.02 -10.03
C ILE A 32 -6.86 30.36 -10.36
N ILE A 33 -7.30 30.59 -11.60
CA ILE A 33 -8.00 31.83 -11.98
C ILE A 33 -9.27 32.00 -11.14
N GLU A 34 -10.08 30.94 -10.96
CA GLU A 34 -11.26 31.00 -10.10
C GLU A 34 -10.90 31.32 -8.65
N PHE A 35 -9.86 30.67 -8.12
CA PHE A 35 -9.37 30.93 -6.77
C PHE A 35 -8.97 32.40 -6.59
N THR A 36 -8.12 32.92 -7.49
CA THR A 36 -7.55 34.26 -7.35
C THR A 36 -8.55 35.37 -7.67
N LYS A 37 -9.49 35.13 -8.59
CA LYS A 37 -10.62 36.03 -8.85
C LYS A 37 -11.50 36.16 -7.62
N LYS A 38 -11.88 35.03 -7.01
CA LYS A 38 -12.81 35.01 -5.88
C LYS A 38 -12.30 35.79 -4.67
N TYR A 39 -11.01 35.66 -4.34
CA TYR A 39 -10.47 36.18 -3.09
C TYR A 39 -9.68 37.48 -3.22
N TRP A 40 -9.18 37.80 -4.42
CA TRP A 40 -8.38 39.01 -4.64
C TRP A 40 -8.75 39.78 -5.92
N ASN A 41 -9.78 39.35 -6.66
CA ASN A 41 -10.15 39.90 -7.97
C ASN A 41 -8.97 39.92 -8.97
N VAL A 42 -8.16 38.86 -8.96
CA VAL A 42 -6.97 38.72 -9.83
C VAL A 42 -7.20 37.64 -10.88
N HIS A 43 -6.92 37.99 -12.14
CA HIS A 43 -7.00 37.08 -13.28
C HIS A 43 -5.61 36.98 -13.97
N PRO A 44 -4.77 36.01 -13.59
CA PRO A 44 -3.49 35.79 -14.26
C PRO A 44 -3.70 35.37 -15.72
N GLN A 45 -2.95 35.97 -16.64
CA GLN A 45 -3.07 35.73 -18.08
C GLN A 45 -2.07 34.68 -18.58
N GLY A 46 -2.41 34.01 -19.68
CA GLY A 46 -1.56 32.99 -20.31
C GLY A 46 -1.81 31.57 -19.81
N HIS A 47 -0.88 30.67 -20.12
CA HIS A 47 -0.92 29.29 -19.62
C HIS A 47 -0.33 29.20 -18.19
N ALA A 48 -0.47 28.05 -17.55
CA ALA A 48 0.00 27.84 -16.18
C ALA A 48 1.46 28.24 -15.96
N LYS A 49 2.36 27.91 -16.90
CA LYS A 49 3.79 28.28 -16.81
C LYS A 49 4.03 29.79 -16.77
N ASP A 50 3.14 30.57 -17.39
CA ASP A 50 3.30 32.02 -17.55
C ASP A 50 2.99 32.76 -16.24
N PHE A 51 2.30 32.10 -15.29
CA PHE A 51 1.95 32.65 -13.99
C PHE A 51 3.21 33.05 -13.19
N ILE A 52 4.35 32.39 -13.41
CA ILE A 52 5.62 32.73 -12.75
C ILE A 52 6.18 34.11 -13.16
N ASN A 53 5.76 34.64 -14.31
CA ASN A 53 6.18 35.93 -14.84
C ASN A 53 5.04 36.96 -14.93
N TYR A 54 3.82 36.55 -14.59
CA TYR A 54 2.68 37.46 -14.50
C TYR A 54 2.95 38.58 -13.48
N LYS A 55 2.48 39.79 -13.80
CA LYS A 55 2.60 40.95 -12.91
C LYS A 55 1.54 40.89 -11.81
N TRP A 56 1.82 40.09 -10.79
CA TRP A 56 0.94 39.94 -9.62
C TRP A 56 0.80 41.26 -8.85
N PRO A 57 -0.40 41.56 -8.30
CA PRO A 57 -0.62 42.79 -7.52
C PRO A 57 0.12 42.76 -6.18
N LYS A 58 0.20 43.92 -5.55
CA LYS A 58 0.89 44.11 -4.26
C LYS A 58 0.38 43.09 -3.22
N GLY A 59 1.33 42.44 -2.55
CA GLY A 59 1.08 41.46 -1.49
C GLY A 59 1.33 40.01 -1.93
N PHE A 60 1.08 39.67 -3.20
CA PHE A 60 1.48 38.37 -3.73
C PHE A 60 3.01 38.29 -3.78
N GLN A 61 3.54 37.11 -3.46
CA GLN A 61 4.96 36.82 -3.56
C GLN A 61 5.21 35.84 -4.70
N VAL A 62 6.20 36.13 -5.54
CA VAL A 62 6.67 35.22 -6.59
C VAL A 62 8.02 34.67 -6.18
N ILE A 63 8.08 33.40 -5.82
CA ILE A 63 9.30 32.76 -5.32
C ILE A 63 9.75 31.76 -6.39
N LYS A 64 10.78 32.13 -7.14
CA LYS A 64 11.27 31.35 -8.29
C LYS A 64 12.30 30.30 -7.87
N GLY A 65 12.33 29.21 -8.62
CA GLY A 65 13.31 28.14 -8.49
C GLY A 65 12.99 27.13 -7.37
N LYS A 66 13.89 26.16 -7.24
CA LYS A 66 13.72 24.96 -6.41
C LYS A 66 14.37 25.07 -5.03
N ASN A 67 15.05 26.18 -4.74
CA ASN A 67 15.71 26.41 -3.45
C ASN A 67 14.70 26.86 -2.38
N GLN A 68 13.63 26.08 -2.22
CA GLN A 68 12.53 26.29 -1.30
C GLN A 68 11.74 24.99 -1.13
N ILE A 69 11.02 24.90 -0.01
CA ILE A 69 9.94 23.93 0.20
C ILE A 69 8.62 24.73 0.13
N PRO A 70 7.75 24.46 -0.86
CA PRO A 70 6.43 25.07 -0.96
C PRO A 70 5.62 24.88 0.32
N GLN A 71 4.82 25.87 0.68
CA GLN A 71 4.00 25.83 1.88
C GLN A 71 2.53 25.57 1.51
N PRO A 72 1.73 25.01 2.44
CA PRO A 72 0.30 24.85 2.23
C PRO A 72 -0.36 26.18 1.83
N GLY A 73 -1.14 26.15 0.75
CA GLY A 73 -1.81 27.33 0.18
C GLY A 73 -1.00 28.06 -0.89
N ASP A 74 0.27 27.70 -1.11
CA ASP A 74 1.04 28.18 -2.26
C ASP A 74 0.45 27.64 -3.56
N ILE A 75 0.52 28.43 -4.62
CA ILE A 75 0.17 28.03 -5.98
C ILE A 75 1.47 27.59 -6.66
N PHE A 76 1.64 26.30 -6.92
CA PHE A 76 2.84 25.81 -7.60
C PHE A 76 2.79 26.11 -9.09
N VAL A 77 3.95 26.31 -9.72
CA VAL A 77 4.05 26.51 -11.16
C VAL A 77 5.05 25.53 -11.76
N PHE A 78 4.59 24.68 -12.66
CA PHE A 78 5.42 23.82 -13.50
C PHE A 78 5.65 24.42 -14.89
N GLY A 79 6.81 24.07 -15.46
CA GLY A 79 7.20 24.35 -16.83
C GLY A 79 6.66 23.34 -17.84
N GLY A 80 7.26 23.28 -19.02
CA GLY A 80 6.80 22.48 -20.16
C GLY A 80 6.03 23.31 -21.20
N LYS A 81 5.36 22.63 -22.14
CA LYS A 81 4.69 23.30 -23.29
C LYS A 81 3.68 24.36 -22.83
N TYR A 82 2.80 23.98 -21.91
CA TYR A 82 1.76 24.86 -21.32
C TYR A 82 1.93 25.07 -19.81
N GLY A 83 2.78 24.29 -19.15
CA GLY A 83 2.85 24.28 -17.69
C GLY A 83 1.75 23.47 -17.04
N HIS A 84 1.84 23.39 -15.71
CA HIS A 84 0.79 22.84 -14.84
C HIS A 84 0.81 23.58 -13.51
N THR A 85 -0.33 23.65 -12.82
CA THR A 85 -0.49 24.45 -11.59
C THR A 85 -1.65 23.92 -10.75
N GLY A 86 -1.64 24.29 -9.47
CA GLY A 86 -2.58 23.87 -8.45
C GLY A 86 -2.21 24.47 -7.10
N ILE A 87 -2.94 24.08 -6.06
CA ILE A 87 -2.71 24.57 -4.69
C ILE A 87 -1.99 23.48 -3.88
N VAL A 88 -0.83 23.81 -3.32
CA VAL A 88 -0.04 22.92 -2.47
C VAL A 88 -0.78 22.66 -1.16
N THR A 89 -0.83 21.39 -0.74
CA THR A 89 -1.39 21.00 0.57
C THR A 89 -0.31 20.72 1.61
N GLU A 90 0.81 20.15 1.18
CA GLU A 90 1.99 19.87 2.02
C GLU A 90 3.21 19.57 1.15
N ALA A 91 4.41 19.79 1.65
CA ALA A 91 5.66 19.52 0.93
C ALA A 91 6.82 19.13 1.85
N ASN A 92 7.76 18.36 1.30
CA ASN A 92 9.09 18.11 1.84
C ASN A 92 10.15 18.43 0.79
N GLY A 93 11.43 18.16 1.08
CA GLY A 93 12.54 18.49 0.18
C GLY A 93 12.61 17.66 -1.11
N THR A 94 11.75 16.65 -1.28
CA THR A 94 11.74 15.75 -2.45
C THR A 94 10.40 15.78 -3.18
N TYR A 95 9.31 15.82 -2.44
CA TYR A 95 7.95 15.69 -2.95
C TYR A 95 7.01 16.71 -2.34
N PHE A 96 5.96 17.09 -3.06
CA PHE A 96 4.83 17.83 -2.52
C PHE A 96 3.49 17.26 -3.01
N ASN A 97 2.45 17.48 -2.20
CA ASN A 97 1.07 17.14 -2.53
C ASN A 97 0.31 18.42 -2.89
N SER A 98 -0.70 18.28 -3.73
CA SER A 98 -1.50 19.39 -4.23
C SER A 98 -2.97 19.00 -4.44
N ILE A 99 -3.77 20.02 -4.72
CA ILE A 99 -5.06 19.86 -5.38
C ILE A 99 -5.07 20.68 -6.67
N ASP A 100 -5.39 20.01 -7.76
CA ASP A 100 -5.31 20.52 -9.12
C ASP A 100 -6.32 19.87 -10.05
N GLN A 101 -6.73 20.63 -11.08
CA GLN A 101 -7.55 20.14 -12.17
C GLN A 101 -6.69 19.65 -13.33
N ASN A 102 -7.25 18.75 -14.12
CA ASN A 102 -6.65 18.27 -15.36
C ASN A 102 -5.31 17.54 -15.18
N PHE A 103 -5.06 16.97 -13.99
CA PHE A 103 -3.94 16.07 -13.74
C PHE A 103 -4.34 14.61 -14.06
N TYR A 104 -5.27 14.05 -13.29
CA TYR A 104 -5.84 12.73 -13.58
C TYR A 104 -6.87 12.81 -14.71
N ASN A 105 -6.83 11.84 -15.62
CA ASN A 105 -7.71 11.77 -16.80
C ASN A 105 -7.68 13.06 -17.62
N ALA A 106 -6.48 13.62 -17.80
CA ALA A 106 -6.25 14.89 -18.46
C ALA A 106 -6.87 14.94 -19.86
N ASN A 107 -7.49 16.07 -20.19
CA ASN A 107 -8.14 16.30 -21.48
C ASN A 107 -7.94 17.73 -21.95
N LEU A 108 -7.49 17.89 -23.21
CA LEU A 108 -7.15 19.18 -23.79
C LEU A 108 -8.36 20.07 -24.10
N THR A 109 -9.55 19.50 -24.33
CA THR A 109 -10.74 20.26 -24.78
C THR A 109 -11.75 20.52 -23.68
N LYS A 110 -11.81 19.66 -22.65
CA LYS A 110 -12.77 19.82 -21.53
C LYS A 110 -12.13 19.82 -20.14
N GLY A 111 -10.85 19.53 -20.03
CA GLY A 111 -10.17 19.39 -18.74
C GLY A 111 -10.65 18.18 -17.93
N SER A 112 -10.32 18.13 -16.64
CA SER A 112 -10.80 17.11 -15.70
C SER A 112 -11.13 17.73 -14.33
N PRO A 113 -11.96 17.07 -13.49
CA PRO A 113 -12.28 17.58 -12.16
C PRO A 113 -11.03 17.78 -11.30
N ALA A 114 -11.13 18.64 -10.28
CA ALA A 114 -10.04 18.80 -9.33
C ALA A 114 -9.84 17.51 -8.53
N ALA A 115 -8.60 17.14 -8.30
CA ALA A 115 -8.24 15.94 -7.55
C ALA A 115 -7.12 16.23 -6.57
N PHE A 116 -7.04 15.45 -5.50
CA PHE A 116 -5.85 15.41 -4.65
C PHE A 116 -4.76 14.61 -5.37
N VAL A 117 -3.59 15.22 -5.53
CA VAL A 117 -2.46 14.61 -6.23
C VAL A 117 -1.28 14.50 -5.28
N GLU A 118 -0.73 13.29 -5.18
CA GLU A 118 0.40 13.01 -4.32
C GLU A 118 1.73 13.02 -5.06
N ASP A 119 2.76 13.38 -4.30
CA ASP A 119 4.17 13.16 -4.61
C ASP A 119 4.66 13.76 -5.93
N HIS A 120 4.23 15.00 -6.22
CA HIS A 120 4.85 15.79 -7.27
C HIS A 120 6.35 15.99 -6.99
N GLU A 121 7.17 15.73 -8.00
CA GLU A 121 8.61 16.00 -7.97
C GLU A 121 8.93 17.43 -8.41
N TYR A 122 10.11 17.92 -8.04
CA TYR A 122 10.57 19.26 -8.41
C TYR A 122 11.20 19.34 -9.81
N GLY A 123 11.10 18.31 -10.65
CA GLY A 123 11.74 18.23 -11.98
C GLY A 123 11.45 19.45 -12.86
N ASP A 124 10.17 19.71 -13.13
CA ASP A 124 9.71 20.85 -13.96
C ASP A 124 9.32 22.08 -13.14
N PHE A 125 9.65 22.11 -11.83
CA PHE A 125 9.25 23.16 -10.90
C PHE A 125 9.92 24.50 -11.19
N LEU A 126 9.11 25.52 -11.53
CA LEU A 126 9.56 26.89 -11.79
C LEU A 126 9.52 27.77 -10.54
N GLY A 127 8.70 27.42 -9.55
CA GLY A 127 8.52 28.19 -8.32
C GLY A 127 7.09 28.13 -7.80
N VAL A 128 6.78 29.03 -6.86
CA VAL A 128 5.42 29.24 -6.36
C VAL A 128 5.01 30.69 -6.48
N ILE A 129 3.69 30.88 -6.56
CA ILE A 129 3.02 32.13 -6.22
C ILE A 129 2.41 31.95 -4.84
N ARG A 130 2.78 32.80 -3.89
CA ARG A 130 2.19 32.84 -2.55
C ARG A 130 1.18 33.98 -2.47
N PRO A 131 -0.13 33.69 -2.36
CA PRO A 131 -1.13 34.72 -2.12
C PRO A 131 -0.89 35.49 -0.82
N PRO A 132 -1.41 36.73 -0.69
CA PRO A 132 -1.24 37.56 0.50
C PRO A 132 -2.14 37.08 1.64
N TYR A 133 -1.83 35.90 2.19
CA TYR A 133 -2.48 35.39 3.38
C TYR A 133 -2.03 36.17 4.62
N GLU A 134 -2.88 36.26 5.64
CA GLU A 134 -2.59 36.95 6.91
C GLU A 134 -1.44 36.32 7.68
N ASP A 135 -1.24 35.01 7.55
CA ASP A 135 -0.25 34.21 8.24
C ASP A 135 0.88 33.74 7.30
N ASP A 136 1.06 34.38 6.15
CA ASP A 136 2.04 34.01 5.13
C ASP A 136 3.50 34.10 5.63
N GLU A 137 4.34 33.18 5.17
CA GLU A 137 5.78 33.29 5.38
C GLU A 137 6.37 34.18 4.28
N LYS A 138 7.32 35.06 4.60
CA LYS A 138 7.95 35.96 3.63
C LYS A 138 9.13 35.28 2.94
N GLY A 139 9.11 35.26 1.62
CA GLY A 139 10.16 34.71 0.78
C GLY A 139 10.24 33.19 0.79
N ALA A 140 11.37 32.69 0.29
CA ALA A 140 11.68 31.26 0.26
C ALA A 140 11.85 30.71 1.68
N VAL A 141 11.36 29.49 1.91
CA VAL A 141 11.42 28.80 3.19
C VAL A 141 11.83 27.35 2.99
N SER A 142 12.44 26.73 3.99
CA SER A 142 12.98 25.36 3.94
C SER A 142 12.28 24.40 4.91
N LYS A 143 11.14 24.80 5.46
CA LYS A 143 10.39 24.01 6.46
C LYS A 143 9.52 22.95 5.79
N SER A 144 9.76 21.68 6.13
CA SER A 144 8.90 20.57 5.70
C SER A 144 7.55 20.59 6.41
N THR A 145 6.49 20.33 5.65
CA THR A 145 5.12 20.15 6.14
C THR A 145 4.56 18.76 5.83
N LYS A 146 5.22 18.02 4.93
CA LYS A 146 4.92 16.62 4.58
C LYS A 146 5.89 15.67 5.31
N ILE A 147 5.38 14.51 5.71
CA ILE A 147 6.16 13.37 6.22
C ILE A 147 7.19 12.94 5.15
N GLN A 148 8.34 12.38 5.55
CA GLN A 148 9.31 11.88 4.57
C GLN A 148 8.65 10.78 3.72
N THR A 149 8.64 10.94 2.39
CA THR A 149 8.17 9.88 1.48
C THR A 149 9.35 9.20 0.81
N ILE A 150 9.33 7.87 0.79
CA ILE A 150 10.27 7.04 0.05
C ILE A 150 9.47 6.25 -0.99
N ASN A 151 9.57 6.64 -2.25
CA ASN A 151 8.98 5.95 -3.39
C ASN A 151 10.05 5.10 -4.09
N HIS A 152 10.49 4.03 -3.44
CA HIS A 152 11.48 3.10 -3.95
C HIS A 152 11.00 1.67 -3.74
N THR A 153 10.66 0.99 -4.83
CA THR A 153 10.17 -0.39 -4.80
C THR A 153 11.29 -1.36 -4.42
N ILE A 154 10.93 -2.45 -3.75
CA ILE A 154 11.86 -3.55 -3.44
C ILE A 154 12.56 -4.11 -4.70
N ASN A 155 13.70 -4.77 -4.50
CA ASN A 155 14.42 -5.51 -5.54
C ASN A 155 13.73 -6.86 -5.86
N TYR A 156 12.44 -6.79 -6.18
CA TYR A 156 11.63 -7.90 -6.66
C TYR A 156 10.43 -7.35 -7.43
N LYS A 157 10.14 -7.96 -8.59
CA LYS A 157 9.01 -7.57 -9.42
C LYS A 157 7.77 -8.37 -9.03
N MET A 158 6.90 -7.77 -8.22
CA MET A 158 5.61 -8.36 -7.89
C MET A 158 4.73 -8.50 -9.14
N SER A 159 3.92 -9.56 -9.16
CA SER A 159 2.92 -9.76 -10.21
C SER A 159 1.92 -8.61 -10.22
N LYS A 160 1.45 -8.23 -11.42
CA LYS A 160 0.36 -7.28 -11.55
C LYS A 160 -0.90 -7.84 -10.90
N ARG A 161 -1.68 -6.96 -10.28
CA ARG A 161 -2.98 -7.29 -9.72
C ARG A 161 -3.94 -7.73 -10.81
N SER A 162 -4.71 -8.78 -10.53
CA SER A 162 -5.88 -9.12 -11.33
C SER A 162 -7.11 -8.39 -10.79
N GLY A 163 -7.78 -7.62 -11.65
CA GLY A 163 -8.94 -6.82 -11.29
C GLY A 163 -8.61 -5.53 -10.53
N SER A 164 -9.65 -4.87 -10.01
CA SER A 164 -9.52 -3.64 -9.24
C SER A 164 -9.10 -3.90 -7.79
N VAL A 165 -8.48 -2.91 -7.16
CA VAL A 165 -8.32 -2.87 -5.70
C VAL A 165 -9.72 -2.93 -5.07
N LYS A 166 -9.88 -3.77 -4.03
CA LYS A 166 -11.15 -3.92 -3.27
C LYS A 166 -11.13 -3.20 -1.93
N GLY A 167 -9.96 -2.87 -1.41
CA GLY A 167 -9.83 -2.23 -0.11
C GLY A 167 -8.39 -2.16 0.40
N VAL A 168 -8.27 -1.88 1.69
CA VAL A 168 -7.03 -1.77 2.45
C VAL A 168 -7.04 -2.75 3.63
N VAL A 169 -5.86 -3.26 3.98
CA VAL A 169 -5.62 -4.02 5.21
C VAL A 169 -4.59 -3.28 6.03
N ILE A 170 -4.95 -2.91 7.26
CA ILE A 170 -4.05 -2.25 8.20
C ILE A 170 -3.43 -3.31 9.11
N HIS A 171 -2.11 -3.38 9.11
CA HIS A 171 -1.28 -4.32 9.87
C HIS A 171 -0.51 -3.61 10.97
N ASN A 172 0.05 -4.39 11.88
CA ASN A 172 1.10 -3.93 12.77
C ASN A 172 2.33 -4.79 12.50
N THR A 173 3.51 -4.17 12.40
CA THR A 173 4.74 -4.87 11.98
C THR A 173 5.16 -6.03 12.88
N ALA A 174 4.64 -6.09 14.11
CA ALA A 174 5.13 -6.94 15.18
C ALA A 174 6.66 -6.80 15.38
N GLY A 175 7.19 -5.58 15.15
CA GLY A 175 8.61 -5.29 15.22
C GLY A 175 8.91 -3.89 15.78
N ASN A 176 10.20 -3.65 15.99
CA ASN A 176 10.74 -2.43 16.60
C ASN A 176 11.26 -1.41 15.58
N ALA A 177 11.32 -1.77 14.31
CA ALA A 177 11.90 -0.95 13.26
C ALA A 177 10.97 0.21 12.88
N SER A 178 11.56 1.39 12.72
CA SER A 178 10.97 2.49 11.93
C SER A 178 10.82 2.09 10.46
N ALA A 179 9.92 2.74 9.73
CA ALA A 179 9.71 2.54 8.31
C ALA A 179 10.99 2.80 7.50
N LYS A 180 11.82 3.75 7.95
CA LYS A 180 13.13 4.03 7.33
C LYS A 180 14.15 2.91 7.57
N GLN A 181 14.10 2.23 8.72
CA GLN A 181 14.93 1.04 8.97
C GLN A 181 14.44 -0.15 8.16
N ASP A 182 13.11 -0.36 8.09
CA ASP A 182 12.52 -1.40 7.23
C ASP A 182 12.90 -1.17 5.77
N TYR A 183 12.79 0.07 5.28
CA TYR A 183 13.28 0.43 3.94
C TYR A 183 14.74 0.00 3.70
N LYS A 184 15.65 0.33 4.61
CA LYS A 184 17.07 -0.04 4.48
C LYS A 184 17.29 -1.55 4.48
N SER A 185 16.51 -2.29 5.26
CA SER A 185 16.67 -3.74 5.41
C SER A 185 15.96 -4.55 4.32
N LEU A 186 14.85 -4.04 3.79
CA LEU A 186 13.96 -4.76 2.89
C LEU A 186 14.10 -4.32 1.44
N SER A 187 14.47 -3.08 1.11
CA SER A 187 14.51 -2.61 -0.30
C SER A 187 15.40 -3.45 -1.23
N ASN A 188 16.45 -4.09 -0.70
CA ASN A 188 17.33 -4.98 -1.46
C ASN A 188 17.54 -6.33 -0.75
N ALA A 189 16.51 -6.83 -0.07
CA ALA A 189 16.56 -8.13 0.58
C ALA A 189 16.52 -9.31 -0.40
N SER A 190 16.82 -10.51 0.10
CA SER A 190 16.70 -11.73 -0.69
C SER A 190 15.23 -12.06 -1.01
N VAL A 191 14.99 -12.80 -2.09
CA VAL A 191 13.65 -13.29 -2.44
C VAL A 191 13.01 -14.06 -1.28
N SER A 192 13.78 -14.89 -0.58
CA SER A 192 13.31 -15.63 0.61
C SER A 192 12.83 -14.72 1.74
N ARG A 193 13.36 -13.49 1.85
CA ARG A 193 12.90 -12.51 2.83
C ARG A 193 11.56 -11.90 2.42
N TYR A 194 11.35 -11.65 1.12
CA TYR A 194 10.06 -11.21 0.60
C TYR A 194 8.98 -12.29 0.73
N GLU A 195 9.31 -13.55 0.42
CA GLU A 195 8.42 -14.71 0.54
C GLU A 195 7.89 -14.92 1.98
N ALA A 196 8.64 -14.46 2.99
CA ALA A 196 8.19 -14.49 4.38
C ALA A 196 7.10 -13.46 4.70
N GLY A 197 6.89 -12.48 3.82
CA GLY A 197 5.90 -11.43 3.96
C GLY A 197 6.45 -10.07 3.56
N ILE A 198 5.70 -9.37 2.72
CA ILE A 198 6.00 -7.99 2.31
C ILE A 198 4.70 -7.27 1.96
N ALA A 199 4.49 -6.11 2.56
CA ALA A 199 3.33 -5.25 2.33
C ALA A 199 3.62 -4.17 1.28
N HIS A 200 2.58 -3.44 0.86
CA HIS A 200 2.75 -2.33 -0.09
C HIS A 200 3.42 -1.14 0.58
N TYR A 201 3.09 -0.90 1.85
CA TYR A 201 3.55 0.26 2.61
C TYR A 201 4.07 -0.13 4.00
N TYR A 202 5.12 0.58 4.43
CA TYR A 202 5.66 0.59 5.79
C TYR A 202 5.68 2.04 6.26
N ILE A 203 5.04 2.33 7.39
CA ILE A 203 4.73 3.70 7.80
C ILE A 203 4.94 3.92 9.30
N ASP A 204 5.68 4.97 9.64
CA ASP A 204 5.71 5.61 10.96
C ASP A 204 5.40 7.11 10.85
N ARG A 205 5.33 7.80 11.99
CA ARG A 205 5.02 9.24 12.08
C ARG A 205 6.00 10.15 11.33
N ASN A 206 7.17 9.65 10.97
CA ASN A 206 8.24 10.39 10.30
C ASN A 206 8.46 9.96 8.85
N THR A 207 8.08 8.75 8.46
CA THR A 207 8.36 8.17 7.14
C THR A 207 7.21 7.33 6.59
N VAL A 208 6.85 7.56 5.33
CA VAL A 208 6.03 6.68 4.50
C VAL A 208 6.92 6.04 3.44
N TRP A 209 7.10 4.72 3.47
CA TRP A 209 7.78 3.98 2.43
C TRP A 209 6.79 3.15 1.60
N ARG A 210 6.76 3.38 0.29
CA ARG A 210 6.05 2.53 -0.68
C ARG A 210 6.99 1.46 -1.21
N ALA A 211 6.92 0.27 -0.62
CA ALA A 211 7.75 -0.88 -0.96
C ALA A 211 7.32 -1.58 -2.27
N ILE A 212 6.03 -1.53 -2.60
CA ILE A 212 5.47 -2.14 -3.81
C ILE A 212 4.52 -1.13 -4.46
N ASP A 213 4.58 -1.05 -5.79
CA ASP A 213 3.64 -0.26 -6.58
C ASP A 213 2.19 -0.79 -6.40
N THR A 214 1.21 0.11 -6.30
CA THR A 214 -0.15 -0.26 -5.90
C THR A 214 -0.95 -1.00 -6.99
N TYR A 215 -0.45 -1.01 -8.25
CA TYR A 215 -1.00 -1.85 -9.33
C TYR A 215 -0.54 -3.31 -9.25
N SER A 216 0.40 -3.63 -8.38
CA SER A 216 0.91 -4.99 -8.17
C SER A 216 0.30 -5.61 -6.91
N VAL A 217 0.34 -6.94 -6.81
CA VAL A 217 -0.04 -7.67 -5.59
C VAL A 217 1.04 -7.55 -4.50
N ALA A 218 0.70 -7.91 -3.26
CA ALA A 218 1.68 -8.08 -2.18
C ALA A 218 1.43 -9.38 -1.40
N TRP A 219 2.41 -9.85 -0.64
CA TRP A 219 2.29 -11.06 0.17
C TRP A 219 2.19 -10.67 1.65
N HIS A 220 0.98 -10.32 2.11
CA HIS A 220 0.81 -9.64 3.39
C HIS A 220 -0.31 -10.20 4.30
N VAL A 221 -1.24 -11.01 3.77
CA VAL A 221 -2.35 -11.57 4.56
C VAL A 221 -2.44 -13.11 4.55
N ALA A 222 -1.46 -13.78 3.94
CA ALA A 222 -1.45 -15.25 3.79
C ALA A 222 -2.73 -15.86 3.17
N ASP A 223 -3.49 -15.06 2.42
CA ASP A 223 -4.68 -15.45 1.67
C ASP A 223 -4.54 -14.97 0.23
N ALA A 224 -4.76 -15.85 -0.75
CA ALA A 224 -4.51 -15.53 -2.15
C ALA A 224 -5.40 -14.38 -2.66
N ASN A 225 -6.68 -14.38 -2.29
CA ASN A 225 -7.60 -13.32 -2.68
C ASN A 225 -7.29 -12.00 -1.95
N GLY A 226 -6.94 -12.07 -0.66
CA GLY A 226 -6.51 -10.93 0.14
C GLY A 226 -5.26 -10.26 -0.43
N ASN A 227 -4.22 -11.04 -0.68
CA ASN A 227 -2.95 -10.62 -1.30
C ASN A 227 -3.15 -9.99 -2.68
N ASN A 228 -4.06 -10.56 -3.49
CA ASN A 228 -4.40 -9.99 -4.79
C ASN A 228 -5.27 -8.75 -4.68
N SER A 229 -6.24 -8.70 -3.77
CA SER A 229 -7.33 -7.70 -3.89
C SER A 229 -7.15 -6.46 -3.03
N TYR A 230 -6.32 -6.51 -1.98
CA TYR A 230 -6.19 -5.41 -1.02
C TYR A 230 -4.79 -4.79 -1.05
N LEU A 231 -4.72 -3.51 -0.67
CA LEU A 231 -3.47 -2.84 -0.35
C LEU A 231 -3.11 -3.13 1.12
N GLY A 232 -1.83 -3.33 1.39
CA GLY A 232 -1.32 -3.70 2.72
C GLY A 232 -0.47 -2.59 3.31
N TYR A 233 -0.79 -2.17 4.52
CA TYR A 233 -0.11 -1.10 5.23
C TYR A 233 0.38 -1.58 6.59
N GLU A 234 1.69 -1.56 6.80
CA GLU A 234 2.33 -1.92 8.06
C GLU A 234 2.54 -0.68 8.93
N VAL A 235 1.87 -0.64 10.10
CA VAL A 235 2.14 0.38 11.12
C VAL A 235 3.40 -0.04 11.89
N ASN A 236 4.48 0.73 11.69
CA ASN A 236 5.80 0.47 12.25
C ASN A 236 5.90 0.69 13.77
N GLU A 237 6.97 0.17 14.37
CA GLU A 237 7.31 0.32 15.80
C GLU A 237 6.23 -0.23 16.78
N SER A 238 5.41 -1.18 16.33
CA SER A 238 4.31 -1.72 17.14
C SER A 238 4.73 -2.42 18.43
N MET A 239 6.01 -2.74 18.60
CA MET A 239 6.57 -3.47 19.75
C MET A 239 7.47 -2.63 20.67
N ASN A 240 7.75 -1.36 20.34
CA ASN A 240 8.64 -0.50 21.16
C ASN A 240 8.18 0.96 21.28
N ALA A 241 7.39 1.48 20.33
CA ALA A 241 6.89 2.84 20.43
C ALA A 241 6.01 3.03 21.68
N SER A 242 6.10 4.21 22.29
CA SER A 242 5.13 4.66 23.30
C SER A 242 3.71 4.62 22.70
N ASN A 243 2.67 4.50 23.53
CA ASN A 243 1.28 4.51 23.03
C ASN A 243 1.01 5.78 22.20
N LYS A 244 1.55 6.91 22.64
CA LYS A 244 1.45 8.19 21.93
C LYS A 244 2.11 8.15 20.54
N ASP A 245 3.35 7.69 20.47
CA ASP A 245 4.08 7.60 19.19
C ASP A 245 3.47 6.57 18.25
N PHE A 246 3.00 5.44 18.78
CA PHE A 246 2.33 4.43 17.97
C PHE A 246 1.02 4.95 17.39
N MET A 247 0.21 5.67 18.17
CA MET A 247 -0.99 6.35 17.66
C MET A 247 -0.64 7.41 16.60
N ALA A 248 0.50 8.07 16.70
CA ALA A 248 0.99 8.96 15.65
C ALA A 248 1.41 8.20 14.37
N ASN A 249 2.02 7.01 14.51
CA ASN A 249 2.34 6.11 13.39
C ASN A 249 1.04 5.63 12.70
N GLU A 250 0.00 5.31 13.47
CA GLU A 250 -1.32 4.97 12.94
C GLU A 250 -1.93 6.12 12.13
N GLN A 251 -1.89 7.36 12.63
CA GLN A 251 -2.43 8.53 11.90
C GLN A 251 -1.72 8.77 10.57
N ALA A 252 -0.40 8.59 10.51
CA ALA A 252 0.34 8.64 9.24
C ALA A 252 -0.11 7.52 8.28
N THR A 253 -0.39 6.33 8.81
CA THR A 253 -0.90 5.19 8.05
C THR A 253 -2.30 5.43 7.52
N PHE A 254 -3.21 5.94 8.35
CA PHE A 254 -4.59 6.25 7.95
C PHE A 254 -4.65 7.35 6.90
N LYS A 255 -3.80 8.38 7.01
CA LYS A 255 -3.68 9.41 5.98
C LYS A 255 -3.29 8.80 4.63
N LYS A 256 -2.30 7.90 4.62
CA LYS A 256 -1.87 7.27 3.36
C LYS A 256 -2.94 6.32 2.80
N ALA A 257 -3.57 5.50 3.65
CA ALA A 257 -4.67 4.64 3.24
C ALA A 257 -5.83 5.45 2.67
N ALA A 258 -6.19 6.59 3.29
CA ALA A 258 -7.23 7.49 2.79
C ALA A 258 -6.89 8.07 1.41
N ALA A 259 -5.64 8.48 1.19
CA ALA A 259 -5.19 8.99 -0.11
C ALA A 259 -5.30 7.93 -1.21
N ASP A 260 -4.90 6.68 -0.93
CA ASP A 260 -5.05 5.58 -1.89
C ASP A 260 -6.53 5.22 -2.12
N MET A 261 -7.35 5.21 -1.07
CA MET A 261 -8.79 4.97 -1.22
C MET A 261 -9.47 6.06 -2.07
N LEU A 262 -9.06 7.33 -1.91
CA LEU A 262 -9.53 8.43 -2.74
C LEU A 262 -9.09 8.25 -4.20
N TYR A 263 -7.82 7.87 -4.42
CA TYR A 263 -7.27 7.61 -5.75
C TYR A 263 -8.00 6.47 -6.48
N TYR A 264 -8.29 5.37 -5.78
CA TYR A 264 -8.98 4.21 -6.34
C TYR A 264 -10.51 4.33 -6.32
N GLY A 265 -11.08 5.43 -5.80
CA GLY A 265 -12.53 5.64 -5.71
C GLY A 265 -13.24 4.65 -4.78
N LEU A 266 -12.56 4.19 -3.72
CA LEU A 266 -13.07 3.19 -2.79
C LEU A 266 -13.91 3.85 -1.68
N PRO A 267 -15.11 3.34 -1.37
CA PRO A 267 -15.85 3.80 -0.21
C PRO A 267 -15.11 3.43 1.08
N VAL A 268 -15.13 4.27 2.11
CA VAL A 268 -14.52 3.95 3.41
C VAL A 268 -15.56 3.30 4.33
N ASN A 269 -15.55 1.98 4.43
CA ASN A 269 -16.52 1.21 5.23
C ASN A 269 -15.94 -0.15 5.68
N ARG A 270 -16.77 -0.99 6.32
CA ARG A 270 -16.34 -2.29 6.85
C ARG A 270 -16.06 -3.34 5.76
N GLU A 271 -16.41 -3.12 4.51
CA GLU A 271 -16.12 -4.04 3.40
C GLU A 271 -14.77 -3.73 2.75
N THR A 272 -14.33 -2.48 2.84
CA THR A 272 -13.09 -1.99 2.22
C THR A 272 -11.95 -1.76 3.21
N VAL A 273 -12.23 -1.60 4.50
CA VAL A 273 -11.22 -1.51 5.55
C VAL A 273 -11.19 -2.84 6.31
N MET A 274 -10.08 -3.57 6.20
CA MET A 274 -9.96 -4.94 6.68
C MET A 274 -8.82 -5.13 7.67
N LEU A 275 -8.91 -6.19 8.47
CA LEU A 275 -7.88 -6.64 9.41
C LEU A 275 -7.27 -7.96 8.91
N HIS A 276 -5.99 -8.19 9.18
CA HIS A 276 -5.31 -9.46 8.82
C HIS A 276 -6.03 -10.68 9.43
N ASN A 277 -6.45 -10.60 10.69
CA ASN A 277 -7.18 -11.68 11.38
C ASN A 277 -8.61 -11.96 10.85
N GLN A 278 -9.04 -11.30 9.77
CA GLN A 278 -10.23 -11.67 9.01
C GLN A 278 -9.92 -12.67 7.88
N PHE A 279 -8.65 -12.77 7.46
CA PHE A 279 -8.21 -13.65 6.38
C PHE A 279 -7.67 -14.96 6.93
N VAL A 280 -6.85 -14.91 7.97
CA VAL A 280 -6.26 -16.09 8.62
C VAL A 280 -6.26 -15.96 10.15
N PRO A 281 -6.20 -17.06 10.92
CA PRO A 281 -6.08 -17.01 12.38
C PRO A 281 -4.73 -16.41 12.81
N THR A 282 -4.71 -15.12 13.15
CA THR A 282 -3.51 -14.40 13.60
C THR A 282 -3.88 -13.34 14.65
N ALA A 283 -2.90 -12.90 15.45
CA ALA A 283 -3.05 -11.80 16.40
C ALA A 283 -2.97 -10.41 15.73
N CYS A 284 -2.59 -10.32 14.45
CA CYS A 284 -2.46 -9.04 13.75
C CYS A 284 -3.84 -8.40 13.41
N PRO A 285 -4.05 -7.08 13.64
CA PRO A 285 -3.10 -6.08 14.17
C PRO A 285 -3.15 -5.96 15.72
N HIS A 286 -2.14 -6.49 16.40
CA HIS A 286 -2.14 -6.70 17.85
C HIS A 286 -2.22 -5.39 18.67
N ARG A 287 -1.34 -4.43 18.36
CA ARG A 287 -1.14 -3.20 19.13
C ARG A 287 -2.33 -2.27 18.98
N SER A 288 -2.81 -2.10 17.76
CA SER A 288 -4.01 -1.34 17.45
C SER A 288 -5.23 -1.92 18.17
N MET A 289 -5.38 -3.25 18.20
CA MET A 289 -6.49 -3.90 18.90
C MET A 289 -6.42 -3.66 20.41
N ALA A 290 -5.26 -3.87 21.03
CA ALA A 290 -5.07 -3.64 22.45
C ALA A 290 -5.36 -2.19 22.86
N LEU A 291 -4.90 -1.22 22.07
CA LEU A 291 -5.12 0.21 22.32
C LEU A 291 -6.60 0.59 22.21
N HIS A 292 -7.25 0.27 21.10
CA HIS A 292 -8.55 0.86 20.74
C HIS A 292 -9.75 0.04 21.19
N THR A 293 -9.54 -1.22 21.59
CA THR A 293 -10.62 -2.10 22.07
C THR A 293 -10.41 -2.60 23.50
N GLY A 294 -9.16 -2.57 24.00
CA GLY A 294 -8.80 -3.20 25.27
C GLY A 294 -8.62 -4.71 25.20
N PHE A 295 -8.88 -5.33 24.05
CA PHE A 295 -8.61 -6.75 23.81
C PHE A 295 -7.19 -6.93 23.27
N ASP A 296 -6.40 -7.75 23.95
CA ASP A 296 -5.06 -8.13 23.52
C ASP A 296 -5.08 -9.51 22.87
N PRO A 297 -4.99 -9.61 21.54
CA PRO A 297 -5.07 -10.89 20.85
C PRO A 297 -3.83 -11.79 21.04
N VAL A 298 -2.71 -11.25 21.52
CA VAL A 298 -1.51 -12.04 21.86
C VAL A 298 -1.76 -12.80 23.17
N ARG A 299 -2.39 -12.14 24.15
CA ARG A 299 -2.66 -12.71 25.48
C ARG A 299 -3.98 -13.47 25.55
N GLN A 300 -4.98 -13.05 24.78
CA GLN A 300 -6.37 -13.53 24.89
C GLN A 300 -6.82 -14.38 23.69
N GLY A 301 -5.96 -14.58 22.68
CA GLY A 301 -6.25 -15.40 21.52
C GLY A 301 -7.10 -14.71 20.46
N ILE A 302 -7.93 -15.48 19.75
CA ILE A 302 -8.69 -14.97 18.59
C ILE A 302 -9.75 -13.95 19.04
N ALA A 303 -9.67 -12.74 18.49
CA ALA A 303 -10.61 -11.68 18.79
C ALA A 303 -12.03 -12.01 18.29
N PRO A 304 -13.08 -11.84 19.13
CA PRO A 304 -14.45 -12.03 18.70
C PRO A 304 -14.87 -10.98 17.66
N GLN A 305 -15.93 -11.27 16.90
CA GLN A 305 -16.39 -10.39 15.82
C GLN A 305 -16.73 -8.96 16.31
N SER A 306 -17.26 -8.81 17.53
CA SER A 306 -17.55 -7.51 18.13
C SER A 306 -16.29 -6.65 18.30
N VAL A 307 -15.20 -7.22 18.81
CA VAL A 307 -13.90 -6.56 18.96
C VAL A 307 -13.31 -6.20 17.60
N ARG A 308 -13.38 -7.12 16.61
CA ARG A 308 -12.95 -6.83 15.24
C ARG A 308 -13.74 -5.66 14.64
N ASN A 309 -15.06 -5.62 14.83
CA ASN A 309 -15.91 -4.53 14.35
C ASN A 309 -15.56 -3.20 15.03
N GLN A 310 -15.36 -3.19 16.35
CA GLN A 310 -14.97 -2.00 17.09
C GLN A 310 -13.65 -1.41 16.57
N LEU A 311 -12.63 -2.25 16.35
CA LEU A 311 -11.36 -1.78 15.79
C LEU A 311 -11.52 -1.23 14.37
N LYS A 312 -12.30 -1.92 13.53
CA LYS A 312 -12.58 -1.46 12.17
C LYS A 312 -13.30 -0.13 12.15
N ASP A 313 -14.26 0.09 13.05
CA ASP A 313 -14.98 1.36 13.13
C ASP A 313 -14.05 2.52 13.47
N TYR A 314 -13.10 2.30 14.39
CA TYR A 314 -12.04 3.27 14.67
C TYR A 314 -11.17 3.54 13.43
N PHE A 315 -10.67 2.50 12.75
CA PHE A 315 -9.91 2.69 11.51
C PHE A 315 -10.71 3.43 10.43
N ILE A 316 -11.99 3.08 10.26
CA ILE A 316 -12.90 3.74 9.31
C ILE A 316 -13.08 5.21 9.67
N GLN A 317 -13.27 5.54 10.95
CA GLN A 317 -13.41 6.93 11.40
C GLN A 317 -12.16 7.75 11.06
N GLU A 318 -10.97 7.25 11.41
CA GLU A 318 -9.72 7.97 11.20
C GLU A 318 -9.32 8.04 9.71
N ILE A 319 -9.58 6.99 8.93
CA ILE A 319 -9.40 7.04 7.47
C ILE A 319 -10.38 8.04 6.85
N LYS A 320 -11.66 8.06 7.26
CA LYS A 320 -12.67 9.01 6.74
C LYS A 320 -12.28 10.46 7.00
N LYS A 321 -11.68 10.77 8.15
CA LYS A 321 -11.17 12.11 8.48
C LYS A 321 -10.21 12.61 7.40
N TYR A 322 -9.23 11.81 7.01
CA TYR A 322 -8.27 12.16 5.95
C TYR A 322 -8.84 12.02 4.53
N TYR A 323 -9.80 11.12 4.32
CA TYR A 323 -10.48 10.97 3.03
C TYR A 323 -11.29 12.22 2.68
N ASN A 324 -11.98 12.78 3.68
CA ASN A 324 -12.78 13.99 3.53
C ASN A 324 -11.94 15.27 3.47
N ASP A 325 -10.79 15.29 4.13
CA ASP A 325 -9.83 16.39 4.08
C ASP A 325 -8.39 15.86 4.01
N PRO A 326 -7.87 15.60 2.79
CA PRO A 326 -6.52 15.05 2.60
C PRO A 326 -5.41 16.06 2.95
N SER A 327 -5.77 17.33 3.22
CA SER A 327 -4.82 18.36 3.61
C SER A 327 -4.46 18.32 5.11
N LEU A 328 -5.22 17.57 5.92
CA LEU A 328 -4.94 17.43 7.34
C LEU A 328 -3.55 16.86 7.58
N LYS A 329 -2.86 17.40 8.59
CA LYS A 329 -1.54 16.90 9.00
C LYS A 329 -1.68 15.54 9.71
N ALA A 330 -0.68 14.70 9.52
CA ALA A 330 -0.49 13.47 10.27
C ALA A 330 0.87 13.51 11.00
N GLY A 331 1.22 12.43 11.71
CA GLY A 331 2.46 12.35 12.49
C GLY A 331 2.31 12.83 13.94
N ALA A 332 1.07 13.00 14.40
CA ALA A 332 0.68 13.23 15.79
C ALA A 332 -0.51 12.31 16.13
N PRO A 333 -0.75 11.95 17.40
CA PRO A 333 -1.88 11.12 17.79
C PRO A 333 -3.23 11.81 17.49
N ALA A 334 -4.29 11.02 17.34
CA ALA A 334 -5.65 11.51 17.08
C ALA A 334 -6.23 12.34 18.24
N SER A 335 -5.78 12.06 19.46
CA SER A 335 -6.20 12.68 20.71
C SER A 335 -5.01 12.73 21.67
N ASP A 336 -5.02 13.72 22.58
CA ASP A 336 -4.09 13.77 23.71
C ASP A 336 -4.47 12.77 24.83
N ASP A 337 -5.68 12.21 24.77
CA ASP A 337 -6.14 11.10 25.63
C ASP A 337 -5.52 9.78 25.17
N VAL A 338 -4.26 9.58 25.55
CA VAL A 338 -3.48 8.37 25.24
C VAL A 338 -3.75 7.33 26.33
N PRO A 339 -4.27 6.13 26.00
CA PRO A 339 -4.55 5.11 27.01
C PRO A 339 -3.30 4.74 27.81
N ASP A 340 -3.36 4.87 29.14
CA ASP A 340 -2.29 4.48 30.06
C ASP A 340 -2.42 2.99 30.45
N LYS A 341 -2.28 2.11 29.45
CA LYS A 341 -2.29 0.66 29.63
C LYS A 341 -1.14 0.00 28.87
N SER A 342 -0.63 -1.09 29.45
CA SER A 342 0.41 -1.91 28.80
C SER A 342 -0.18 -2.63 27.59
N THR A 343 0.22 -2.18 26.41
CA THR A 343 -0.22 -2.73 25.12
C THR A 343 0.91 -3.39 24.34
N ILE A 344 2.12 -3.38 24.91
CA ILE A 344 3.28 -4.10 24.37
C ILE A 344 3.33 -5.47 25.03
N PRO A 345 3.30 -6.57 24.27
CA PRO A 345 3.60 -7.90 24.80
C PRO A 345 5.05 -7.95 25.32
N THR A 346 5.28 -8.53 26.51
CA THR A 346 6.63 -8.78 27.02
C THR A 346 7.37 -9.80 26.14
N GLU A 347 8.71 -9.86 26.19
CA GLU A 347 9.48 -10.85 25.42
C GLU A 347 9.05 -12.31 25.66
N LYS A 348 8.48 -12.62 26.84
CA LYS A 348 7.94 -13.95 27.17
C LYS A 348 6.56 -14.21 26.56
N GLU A 349 5.76 -13.17 26.38
CA GLU A 349 4.42 -13.23 25.78
C GLU A 349 4.48 -13.08 24.25
N GLN A 350 5.58 -12.53 23.75
CA GLN A 350 5.92 -12.55 22.34
C GLN A 350 6.15 -14.00 21.92
N SER A 351 5.10 -14.66 21.42
CA SER A 351 5.33 -15.63 20.36
C SER A 351 6.05 -14.85 19.26
N LYS A 352 7.33 -15.17 19.02
CA LYS A 352 8.07 -14.66 17.86
C LYS A 352 7.10 -14.65 16.66
N PRO A 353 6.99 -13.55 15.87
CA PRO A 353 6.30 -13.66 14.59
C PRO A 353 6.84 -14.92 13.94
N ALA A 354 5.95 -15.82 13.55
CA ALA A 354 6.39 -17.09 13.00
C ALA A 354 7.32 -16.74 11.85
N ASN A 355 8.62 -16.99 12.04
CA ASN A 355 9.43 -17.41 10.93
C ASN A 355 8.72 -18.70 10.49
N GLU A 356 7.72 -18.61 9.61
CA GLU A 356 7.25 -19.79 8.89
C GLU A 356 8.31 -20.16 7.86
N HIS A 357 9.52 -20.42 8.35
CA HIS A 357 10.33 -21.46 7.79
C HIS A 357 9.66 -22.75 8.20
N GLY A 358 9.09 -23.45 7.22
CA GLY A 358 8.51 -24.76 7.45
C GLY A 358 9.43 -25.60 8.33
N SER A 359 8.86 -26.20 9.37
CA SER A 359 9.63 -26.96 10.35
C SER A 359 10.33 -28.11 9.62
N SER A 360 11.66 -28.21 9.80
CA SER A 360 12.42 -29.35 9.30
C SER A 360 11.95 -30.59 10.04
N VAL A 361 11.44 -31.60 9.33
CA VAL A 361 10.92 -32.85 9.91
C VAL A 361 11.87 -34.03 9.71
N GLY A 362 13.13 -33.78 9.32
CA GLY A 362 14.12 -34.81 8.98
C GLY A 362 14.05 -35.31 7.52
N ASN A 363 15.07 -36.02 7.06
CA ASN A 363 15.18 -36.59 5.70
C ASN A 363 14.98 -35.59 4.53
N GLY A 364 15.33 -34.32 4.77
CA GLY A 364 15.25 -33.22 3.81
C GLY A 364 13.84 -32.65 3.61
N TRP A 365 12.83 -33.13 4.34
CA TRP A 365 11.45 -32.65 4.27
C TRP A 365 11.21 -31.44 5.18
N LYS A 366 10.40 -30.50 4.70
CA LYS A 366 9.91 -29.32 5.42
C LYS A 366 8.38 -29.42 5.53
N LYS A 367 7.79 -28.91 6.60
CA LYS A 367 6.33 -28.87 6.78
C LYS A 367 5.82 -27.43 6.70
N ASN A 368 4.91 -27.11 5.78
CA ASN A 368 4.32 -25.77 5.68
C ASN A 368 3.14 -25.58 6.66
N SER A 369 2.58 -24.37 6.72
CA SER A 369 1.45 -23.99 7.61
C SER A 369 0.18 -24.82 7.41
N TRP A 370 -0.01 -25.40 6.22
CA TRP A 370 -1.13 -26.28 5.89
C TRP A 370 -0.88 -27.74 6.29
N GLY A 371 0.25 -28.01 6.94
CA GLY A 371 0.67 -29.35 7.34
C GLY A 371 1.22 -30.21 6.20
N ILE A 372 1.43 -29.64 5.01
CA ILE A 372 1.97 -30.33 3.83
C ILE A 372 3.47 -30.53 4.04
N LEU A 373 3.93 -31.77 3.87
CA LEU A 373 5.36 -32.06 3.77
C LEU A 373 5.82 -31.75 2.36
N TRP A 374 6.93 -31.01 2.21
CA TRP A 374 7.51 -30.67 0.91
C TRP A 374 9.05 -30.66 0.95
N LYS A 375 9.70 -30.89 -0.19
CA LYS A 375 11.13 -30.63 -0.38
C LYS A 375 11.50 -30.37 -1.83
N LYS A 376 12.50 -29.52 -2.04
CA LYS A 376 13.10 -29.31 -3.37
C LYS A 376 13.74 -30.61 -3.85
N LYS A 377 13.39 -31.03 -5.05
CA LYS A 377 13.98 -32.17 -5.75
C LYS A 377 13.73 -32.00 -7.23
N SER A 378 14.81 -31.98 -8.01
CA SER A 378 14.73 -31.90 -9.47
C SER A 378 15.00 -33.25 -10.10
N ALA A 379 14.10 -33.70 -10.98
CA ALA A 379 14.29 -34.86 -11.86
C ALA A 379 13.25 -34.80 -12.99
N SER A 380 13.32 -35.76 -13.91
CA SER A 380 12.26 -35.97 -14.91
C SER A 380 11.29 -37.07 -14.47
N PHE A 381 10.02 -36.94 -14.86
CA PHE A 381 8.99 -37.96 -14.65
C PHE A 381 8.26 -38.23 -15.97
N THR A 382 8.20 -39.50 -16.37
CA THR A 382 7.44 -39.97 -17.54
C THR A 382 6.19 -40.72 -17.10
N CYS A 383 5.01 -40.31 -17.56
CA CYS A 383 3.74 -40.94 -17.22
C CYS A 383 3.64 -42.38 -17.78
N LYS A 384 3.16 -43.33 -16.97
CA LYS A 384 2.89 -44.72 -17.38
C LYS A 384 1.45 -45.18 -17.11
N VAL A 385 0.56 -44.25 -16.77
CA VAL A 385 -0.89 -44.50 -16.65
C VAL A 385 -1.52 -44.29 -18.02
N SER A 386 -2.24 -45.30 -18.53
CA SER A 386 -2.87 -45.28 -19.86
C SER A 386 -3.85 -44.13 -20.05
N GLU A 387 -4.57 -43.77 -18.99
CA GLU A 387 -5.58 -42.71 -18.94
C GLU A 387 -4.99 -41.31 -18.76
N GLY A 388 -3.67 -41.21 -18.57
CA GLY A 388 -3.01 -39.97 -18.16
C GLY A 388 -3.24 -39.64 -16.69
N ILE A 389 -2.62 -38.56 -16.22
CA ILE A 389 -2.71 -38.10 -14.83
C ILE A 389 -3.11 -36.63 -14.81
N VAL A 390 -4.20 -36.31 -14.10
CA VAL A 390 -4.71 -34.95 -13.97
C VAL A 390 -3.77 -34.08 -13.12
N THR A 391 -3.51 -32.86 -13.58
CA THR A 391 -2.76 -31.84 -12.85
C THR A 391 -3.70 -30.84 -12.17
N ARG A 392 -3.21 -30.18 -11.11
CA ARG A 392 -3.97 -29.27 -10.24
C ARG A 392 -3.29 -27.92 -10.12
N TYR A 393 -4.08 -26.85 -10.06
CA TYR A 393 -3.61 -25.53 -9.64
C TYR A 393 -3.56 -25.42 -8.11
N THR A 394 -3.01 -24.32 -7.60
CA THR A 394 -3.07 -23.86 -6.19
C THR A 394 -2.43 -24.75 -5.12
N GLY A 395 -2.17 -26.04 -5.36
CA GLY A 395 -1.46 -26.92 -4.43
C GLY A 395 -1.71 -28.41 -4.65
N PRO A 396 -1.04 -29.29 -3.86
CA PRO A 396 -1.10 -30.74 -3.97
C PRO A 396 -2.38 -31.35 -3.36
N SER A 397 -3.56 -30.99 -3.88
CA SER A 397 -4.86 -31.53 -3.42
C SER A 397 -5.75 -31.93 -4.60
N LEU A 398 -6.48 -33.03 -4.45
CA LEU A 398 -7.45 -33.48 -5.45
C LEU A 398 -8.69 -32.57 -5.54
N HIS A 399 -8.89 -31.69 -4.55
CA HIS A 399 -10.01 -30.76 -4.50
C HIS A 399 -9.73 -29.44 -5.22
N ASN A 400 -8.48 -29.18 -5.60
CA ASN A 400 -8.10 -27.96 -6.31
C ASN A 400 -8.55 -27.97 -7.79
N PRO A 401 -8.69 -26.78 -8.42
CA PRO A 401 -9.04 -26.67 -9.83
C PRO A 401 -8.10 -27.49 -10.73
N ILE A 402 -8.67 -28.09 -11.78
CA ILE A 402 -7.91 -28.88 -12.77
C ILE A 402 -7.07 -27.95 -13.64
N ALA A 403 -5.79 -28.27 -13.78
CA ALA A 403 -4.83 -27.52 -14.60
C ALA A 403 -4.53 -28.16 -15.96
N GLY A 404 -5.06 -29.37 -16.21
CA GLY A 404 -4.80 -30.17 -17.39
C GLY A 404 -4.48 -31.62 -17.02
N GLY A 405 -3.62 -32.27 -17.80
CA GLY A 405 -3.14 -33.61 -17.51
C GLY A 405 -1.83 -33.93 -18.22
N LEU A 406 -1.11 -34.94 -17.73
CA LEU A 406 0.05 -35.54 -18.36
C LEU A 406 -0.33 -36.89 -18.95
N GLU A 407 -0.34 -36.99 -20.28
CA GLU A 407 -0.75 -38.20 -21.00
C GLU A 407 0.30 -39.30 -20.95
N TYR A 408 -0.10 -40.54 -21.25
CA TYR A 408 0.81 -41.69 -21.28
C TYR A 408 2.05 -41.43 -22.14
N GLY A 409 3.24 -41.68 -21.59
CA GLY A 409 4.51 -41.50 -22.29
C GLY A 409 5.04 -40.06 -22.32
N GLN A 410 4.25 -39.06 -21.91
CA GLN A 410 4.74 -37.68 -21.79
C GLN A 410 5.67 -37.52 -20.57
N THR A 411 6.65 -36.63 -20.71
CA THR A 411 7.68 -36.37 -19.69
C THR A 411 7.65 -34.93 -19.24
N VAL A 412 7.79 -34.71 -17.93
CA VAL A 412 7.94 -33.38 -17.31
C VAL A 412 9.19 -33.33 -16.45
N ASN A 413 9.79 -32.14 -16.35
CA ASN A 413 10.82 -31.83 -15.37
C ASN A 413 10.17 -31.14 -14.18
N TYR A 414 10.31 -31.73 -13.00
CA TYR A 414 9.77 -31.17 -11.76
C TYR A 414 10.90 -30.64 -10.88
N SER A 415 10.57 -29.75 -9.95
CA SER A 415 11.53 -29.08 -9.07
C SER A 415 11.23 -29.26 -7.58
N GLU A 416 10.05 -29.78 -7.25
CA GLU A 416 9.62 -30.03 -5.88
C GLU A 416 8.78 -31.29 -5.78
N ILE A 417 8.85 -31.95 -4.61
CA ILE A 417 7.94 -33.02 -4.23
C ILE A 417 7.20 -32.67 -2.95
N GLN A 418 5.95 -33.11 -2.86
CA GLN A 418 5.08 -32.91 -1.70
C GLN A 418 4.45 -34.24 -1.25
N ASP A 419 4.06 -34.33 0.02
CA ASP A 419 3.26 -35.41 0.58
C ASP A 419 2.04 -34.82 1.27
N TYR A 420 0.88 -35.09 0.69
CA TYR A 420 -0.41 -34.56 1.15
C TYR A 420 -1.59 -35.37 0.61
N GLU A 421 -2.68 -35.40 1.38
CA GLU A 421 -3.92 -36.15 1.08
C GLU A 421 -3.70 -37.64 0.72
N GLY A 422 -2.64 -38.26 1.24
CA GLY A 422 -2.33 -39.66 0.98
C GLY A 422 -1.66 -39.92 -0.37
N TYR A 423 -1.08 -38.89 -1.01
CA TYR A 423 -0.32 -39.01 -2.25
C TYR A 423 1.03 -38.32 -2.17
N ILE A 424 1.99 -38.85 -2.93
CA ILE A 424 3.21 -38.11 -3.26
C ILE A 424 2.92 -37.31 -4.52
N TRP A 425 3.22 -36.02 -4.47
CA TRP A 425 3.04 -35.07 -5.56
C TRP A 425 4.39 -34.60 -6.09
N ILE A 426 4.39 -34.20 -7.35
CA ILE A 426 5.46 -33.40 -7.96
C ILE A 426 4.88 -32.08 -8.46
N SER A 427 5.68 -31.03 -8.52
CA SER A 427 5.27 -29.77 -9.13
C SER A 427 6.32 -29.15 -10.03
N TRP A 428 5.85 -28.43 -11.04
CA TRP A 428 6.66 -27.72 -12.02
C TRP A 428 5.91 -26.49 -12.55
N ASP A 429 6.67 -25.56 -13.13
CA ASP A 429 6.10 -24.39 -13.78
C ASP A 429 5.79 -24.70 -15.24
N VAL A 430 4.59 -24.35 -15.68
CA VAL A 430 4.18 -24.43 -17.09
C VAL A 430 4.49 -23.12 -17.82
N TYR A 431 4.42 -23.14 -19.16
CA TYR A 431 4.74 -21.97 -20.00
C TYR A 431 3.95 -20.69 -19.64
N SER A 432 2.75 -20.83 -19.07
CA SER A 432 1.95 -19.68 -18.60
C SER A 432 2.49 -19.02 -17.32
N GLY A 433 3.56 -19.55 -16.72
CA GLY A 433 4.13 -19.08 -15.45
C GLY A 433 3.38 -19.55 -14.20
N ALA A 434 2.41 -20.46 -14.35
CA ALA A 434 1.71 -21.08 -13.23
C ALA A 434 2.44 -22.34 -12.78
N THR A 435 2.47 -22.61 -11.47
CA THR A 435 2.90 -23.89 -10.92
C THR A 435 1.74 -24.88 -10.93
N VAL A 436 1.97 -26.08 -11.44
CA VAL A 436 0.99 -27.17 -11.43
C VAL A 436 1.49 -28.32 -10.57
N TYR A 437 0.55 -29.03 -9.95
CA TYR A 437 0.81 -30.14 -9.03
C TYR A 437 0.20 -31.42 -9.59
N MET A 438 0.91 -32.53 -9.52
CA MET A 438 0.45 -33.81 -10.04
C MET A 438 0.77 -34.96 -9.08
N PRO A 439 -0.20 -35.81 -8.73
CA PRO A 439 0.05 -36.97 -7.88
C PRO A 439 0.76 -38.06 -8.70
N ILE A 440 1.74 -38.73 -8.11
CA ILE A 440 2.60 -39.73 -8.78
C ILE A 440 2.58 -41.11 -8.09
N GLY A 441 1.74 -41.28 -7.08
CA GLY A 441 1.58 -42.51 -6.30
C GLY A 441 0.98 -42.24 -4.92
N LYS A 442 0.55 -43.31 -4.24
CA LYS A 442 0.04 -43.24 -2.87
C LYS A 442 1.17 -42.97 -1.88
N SER A 443 0.87 -42.30 -0.79
CA SER A 443 1.82 -41.95 0.28
C SER A 443 1.47 -42.65 1.60
N ASP A 444 2.49 -42.88 2.43
CA ASP A 444 2.35 -43.29 3.83
C ASP A 444 2.12 -42.12 4.80
N GLY A 445 2.09 -40.88 4.28
CA GLY A 445 1.96 -39.64 5.06
C GLY A 445 3.23 -39.23 5.79
N LYS A 446 4.37 -39.89 5.52
CA LYS A 446 5.69 -39.65 6.14
C LYS A 446 6.77 -39.38 5.09
N GLY A 447 6.37 -38.96 3.89
CA GLY A 447 7.24 -38.63 2.78
C GLY A 447 7.72 -39.83 1.98
N ASN A 448 7.11 -41.01 2.14
CA ASN A 448 7.42 -42.20 1.35
C ASN A 448 6.24 -42.63 0.49
N ARG A 449 6.54 -43.01 -0.76
CA ARG A 449 5.53 -43.60 -1.64
C ARG A 449 5.26 -45.05 -1.23
N VAL A 450 4.00 -45.40 -1.14
CA VAL A 450 3.53 -46.79 -0.97
C VAL A 450 3.29 -47.40 -2.35
N GLY A 451 4.08 -48.44 -2.66
CA GLY A 451 3.98 -49.15 -3.93
C GLY A 451 4.68 -48.46 -5.10
N LYS A 452 4.38 -48.93 -6.32
CA LYS A 452 4.98 -48.42 -7.55
C LYS A 452 4.50 -47.00 -7.85
N ALA A 453 5.38 -46.23 -8.48
CA ALA A 453 5.04 -44.96 -9.08
C ALA A 453 4.02 -45.13 -10.21
N TRP A 454 3.26 -44.09 -10.50
CA TRP A 454 2.41 -43.99 -11.69
C TRP A 454 3.21 -43.58 -12.96
N GLY A 455 4.53 -43.76 -12.92
CA GLY A 455 5.45 -43.39 -13.99
C GLY A 455 6.88 -43.83 -13.71
N THR A 456 7.82 -43.34 -14.50
CA THR A 456 9.26 -43.61 -14.34
C THR A 456 10.04 -42.32 -14.11
N PHE A 457 11.09 -42.38 -13.30
CA PHE A 457 11.97 -41.24 -13.01
C PHE A 457 13.29 -41.41 -13.77
N SER A 458 13.88 -40.31 -14.21
CA SER A 458 15.23 -40.25 -14.81
C SER A 458 15.97 -38.99 -14.41
#